data_AF-A0A6N2VX70-F1
#
_entry.id   AF-A0A6N2VX70-F1
#
_cell.length_a   1.000
_cell.length_b   1.000
_cell.length_c   1.000
_cell.angle_alpha   90.00
_cell.angle_beta   90.00
_cell.angle_gamma   90.00
#
_symmetry.space_group_name_H-M   'P 1'
#
loop_
_entity.id
_entity.type
_entity.pdbx_description
1 polymer ?
#
loop_
_entity_poly.entity_id
_entity_poly.type
_entity_poly.pdbx_seq_one_letter_code
_entity_poly.pdbx_strand_id
1 'polypeptide(L)' 'MKKKSKKGKDDFRRELDSYAKQGIPLWLDGSPSTPGEIVKAHKIAENATYMRDYVEDQEGNLERLEFGKVKEE' A
#
# COMPACT_ATOMS: atom_id res chain seq x y z
N MET A 1 25.20 -11.35 -0.22
CA MET A 1 24.19 -10.25 -0.30
C MET A 1 22.93 -10.72 -1.01
N LYS A 2 21.77 -10.61 -0.35
CA LYS A 2 20.45 -11.05 -0.84
C LYS A 2 20.01 -10.24 -2.08
N LYS A 3 20.12 -10.84 -3.26
CA LYS A 3 19.50 -10.34 -4.51
C LYS A 3 18.01 -10.74 -4.53
N LYS A 4 17.13 -10.01 -3.82
CA LYS A 4 15.67 -10.24 -3.87
C LYS A 4 14.90 -8.92 -3.97
N SER A 5 15.07 -8.10 -5.01
CA SER A 5 14.38 -6.79 -5.01
C SER A 5 13.95 -6.24 -6.37
N LYS A 6 13.74 -7.09 -7.39
CA LYS A 6 13.12 -6.67 -8.66
C LYS A 6 11.75 -7.30 -8.93
N LYS A 7 11.51 -8.55 -8.51
CA LYS A 7 10.24 -9.24 -8.82
C LYS A 7 9.05 -8.73 -7.99
N GLY A 8 9.22 -8.59 -6.67
CA GLY A 8 8.12 -8.13 -5.78
C GLY A 8 7.63 -6.69 -5.99
N LYS A 9 8.29 -5.89 -6.84
CA LYS A 9 7.88 -4.50 -7.14
C LYS A 9 6.68 -4.44 -8.08
N ASP A 10 6.68 -5.31 -9.09
CA ASP A 10 5.58 -5.44 -10.03
C ASP A 10 4.38 -6.10 -9.36
N ASP A 11 4.61 -7.13 -8.53
CA ASP A 11 3.54 -7.81 -7.81
C ASP A 11 2.81 -6.84 -6.85
N PHE A 12 3.53 -6.04 -6.06
CA PHE A 12 2.91 -5.07 -5.14
C PHE A 12 2.13 -3.97 -5.89
N ARG A 13 2.71 -3.41 -6.95
CA ARG A 13 2.01 -2.41 -7.77
C ARG A 13 0.75 -3.00 -8.40
N ARG A 14 0.83 -4.22 -8.92
CA ARG A 14 -0.29 -4.91 -9.59
C ARG A 14 -1.41 -5.26 -8.60
N GLU A 15 -1.05 -5.59 -7.37
CA GLU A 15 -2.02 -5.78 -6.29
C GLU A 15 -2.80 -4.49 -5.99
N LEU A 16 -2.09 -3.37 -5.79
CA LEU A 16 -2.73 -2.06 -5.60
C LEU A 16 -3.58 -1.62 -6.79
N ASP A 17 -3.12 -1.89 -8.01
CA ASP A 17 -3.87 -1.62 -9.24
C ASP A 17 -5.16 -2.44 -9.30
N SER A 18 -5.15 -3.68 -8.81
CA SER A 18 -6.36 -4.52 -8.69
C SER A 18 -7.35 -3.93 -7.70
N TYR A 19 -6.90 -3.40 -6.57
CA TYR A 19 -7.78 -2.73 -5.60
C TYR A 19 -8.37 -1.45 -6.17
N ALA A 20 -7.54 -0.61 -6.79
CA ALA A 20 -8.02 0.60 -7.47
C ALA A 20 -9.04 0.28 -8.58
N LYS A 21 -8.84 -0.81 -9.34
CA LYS A 21 -9.79 -1.30 -10.36
C LYS A 21 -11.09 -1.84 -9.78
N GLN A 22 -11.06 -2.38 -8.57
CA GLN A 22 -12.27 -2.78 -7.82
C GLN A 22 -13.02 -1.56 -7.27
N GLY A 23 -12.49 -0.35 -7.41
CA GLY A 23 -13.07 0.87 -6.87
C GLY A 23 -12.68 1.13 -5.41
N ILE A 24 -11.70 0.40 -4.87
CA ILE A 24 -11.24 0.55 -3.50
C ILE A 24 -10.22 1.70 -3.45
N PRO A 25 -10.54 2.83 -2.79
CA PRO A 25 -9.61 3.94 -2.63
C PRO A 25 -8.43 3.53 -1.76
N LEU A 26 -7.24 3.96 -2.19
CA LEU A 26 -5.99 3.72 -1.48
C LEU A 26 -5.54 5.00 -0.80
N TRP A 27 -5.14 4.90 0.46
CA TRP A 27 -4.74 6.02 1.29
C TRP A 27 -3.32 5.78 1.78
N LEU A 28 -2.48 6.80 1.75
CA LEU A 28 -1.13 6.79 2.27
C LEU A 28 -1.01 7.88 3.31
N ASP A 29 -0.66 7.52 4.54
CA ASP A 29 -0.47 8.49 5.64
C ASP A 29 -1.72 9.38 5.86
N GLY A 30 -2.92 8.78 5.78
CA GLY A 30 -4.19 9.51 5.93
C GLY A 30 -4.57 10.41 4.75
N SER A 31 -3.86 10.33 3.61
CA SER A 31 -4.17 11.07 2.38
C SER A 31 -4.53 10.13 1.22
N PRO A 32 -5.56 10.44 0.41
CA PRO A 32 -5.86 9.66 -0.78
C PRO A 32 -4.65 9.67 -1.72
N SER A 33 -4.22 8.50 -2.17
CA SER A 33 -2.99 8.32 -2.95
C SER A 33 -3.16 7.29 -4.05
N THR A 34 -2.31 7.39 -5.07
CA THR A 34 -2.31 6.43 -6.17
C THR A 34 -1.45 5.20 -5.86
N PRO A 35 -1.72 4.04 -6.50
CA PRO A 35 -0.85 2.86 -6.42
C PRO A 35 0.63 3.18 -6.65
N GLY A 36 0.91 4.10 -7.59
CA GLY A 36 2.26 4.52 -7.91
C GLY A 36 2.95 5.29 -6.78
N GLU A 37 2.21 6.15 -6.08
CA GLU A 37 2.72 6.92 -4.94
C GLU A 37 3.02 6.03 -3.74
N ILE A 38 2.12 5.09 -3.42
CA ILE A 38 2.30 4.12 -2.33
C ILE A 38 3.55 3.26 -2.59
N VAL A 39 3.70 2.72 -3.81
CA VAL A 39 4.89 1.96 -4.20
C VAL A 39 6.16 2.82 -4.11
N LYS A 40 6.07 4.10 -4.50
CA LYS A 40 7.20 5.03 -4.43
C LYS A 40 7.58 5.35 -2.98
N ALA A 41 6.61 5.59 -2.11
CA ALA A 41 6.83 5.82 -0.69
C ALA A 41 7.44 4.59 -0.02
N HIS A 42 6.89 3.40 -0.30
CA HIS A 42 7.43 2.12 0.16
C HIS A 42 8.87 1.88 -0.35
N LYS A 43 9.20 2.36 -1.56
CA LYS A 43 10.56 2.29 -2.11
C LYS A 43 11.52 3.29 -1.49
N ILE A 44 11.09 4.53 -1.23
CA ILE A 44 11.94 5.57 -0.62
C ILE A 44 12.24 5.21 0.83
N ALA A 45 11.29 4.57 1.50
CA ALA A 45 11.43 4.08 2.85
C ALA A 45 12.14 2.73 2.93
N GLU A 46 13.34 2.59 2.35
CA GLU A 46 14.15 1.37 2.52
C GLU A 46 14.42 1.03 4.01
N ASN A 47 14.18 1.98 4.93
CA ASN A 47 14.22 1.85 6.39
C ASN A 47 12.88 2.13 7.10
N ALA A 48 11.74 2.22 6.41
CA ALA A 48 10.45 2.37 7.07
C ALA A 48 9.44 1.35 6.56
N THR A 49 8.87 0.62 7.51
CA THR A 49 7.84 -0.37 7.26
C THR A 49 6.50 0.34 7.12
N TYR A 50 5.79 0.12 6.02
CA TYR A 50 4.40 0.55 5.89
C TYR A 50 3.49 -0.62 6.21
N MET A 51 2.57 -0.44 7.15
CA MET A 51 1.48 -1.39 7.40
C MET A 51 0.27 -1.02 6.53
N ARG A 52 -0.47 -2.05 6.13
CA ARG A 52 -1.69 -1.94 5.35
C ARG A 52 -2.87 -2.33 6.24
N ASP A 53 -3.71 -1.36 6.53
CA ASP A 53 -4.99 -1.54 7.22
C ASP A 53 -6.11 -1.70 6.19
N TYR A 54 -6.95 -2.70 6.41
CA TYR A 54 -8.17 -2.93 5.65
C TYR A 54 -9.31 -2.28 6.40
N VAL A 55 -9.88 -1.24 5.81
CA VAL A 55 -11.02 -0.55 6.40
C VAL A 55 -12.27 -1.13 5.77
N GLU A 56 -13.12 -1.71 6.61
CA GLU A 56 -14.36 -2.33 6.23
C GLU A 56 -15.52 -1.34 6.41
N ASP A 57 -16.52 -1.39 5.55
CA ASP A 57 -17.77 -0.64 5.71
C ASP A 57 -18.69 -1.30 6.76
N GLN A 58 -19.86 -0.71 6.98
CA GLN A 58 -20.86 -1.23 7.91
C GLN A 58 -21.46 -2.59 7.49
N GLU A 59 -21.29 -2.98 6.23
CA GLU A 59 -21.74 -4.24 5.64
C GLU A 59 -20.63 -5.31 5.67
N GLY A 60 -19.41 -4.95 6.10
CA GLY A 60 -18.25 -5.83 6.14
C GLY A 60 -17.53 -5.96 4.79
N ASN A 61 -17.81 -5.08 3.82
CA ASN A 61 -17.06 -5.03 2.58
C ASN A 61 -15.82 -4.14 2.74
N LEU A 62 -14.77 -4.44 1.97
CA LEU A 62 -13.56 -3.62 1.96
C LEU A 62 -13.86 -2.24 1.37
N GLU A 63 -14.03 -1.24 2.23
CA GLU A 63 -14.31 0.15 1.87
C GLU A 63 -13.05 0.84 1.35
N ARG A 64 -11.93 0.71 2.06
CA ARG A 64 -10.67 1.36 1.69
C ARG A 64 -9.45 0.67 2.27
N LEU A 65 -8.30 1.01 1.71
CA LEU A 65 -7.00 0.53 2.16
C LEU A 65 -6.17 1.69 2.67
N GLU A 66 -5.70 1.59 3.91
CA GLU A 66 -4.91 2.64 4.55
C GLU A 66 -3.47 2.16 4.78
N PHE A 67 -2.51 2.90 4.23
CA PHE A 67 -1.09 2.62 4.36
C PHE A 67 -0.47 3.57 5.38
N GLY A 68 -0.32 3.08 6.61
CA GLY A 68 0.30 3.80 7.72
C GLY A 68 1.81 3.55 7.77
N LYS A 69 2.61 4.61 7.90
CA LYS A 69 4.05 4.46 8.15
C LYS A 69 4.28 4.02 9.60
N VAL A 70 4.86 2.84 9.77
CA VAL A 70 5.36 2.39 11.08
C VAL A 70 6.72 3.03 11.29
N LYS A 71 6.80 3.93 12.28
CA LYS A 71 8.08 4.34 12.82
C LYS A 71 8.52 3.24 13.79
N GLU A 72 9.60 2.53 13.46
CA GLU A 72 10.36 1.81 14.48
C GLU A 72 11.01 2.89 15.36
N GLU A 73 10.63 2.95 16.64
CA GLU A 73 11.28 3.78 17.67
C GLU A 73 12.67 3.25 18.05
#